data_AF-A0A5K1C1P6-F1
#
_entry.id   AF-A0A5K1C1P6-F1
#
_cell.length_a   1.000
_cell.length_b   1.000
_cell.length_c   1.000
_cell.angle_alpha   90.00
_cell.angle_beta   90.00
_cell.angle_gamma   90.00
#
_symmetry.space_group_name_H-M   'P 1'
#
loop_
_entity.id
_entity.type
_entity.pdbx_description
1 polymer ?
#
loop_
_entity_poly.entity_id
_entity_poly.type
_entity_poly.pdbx_seq_one_letter_code
_entity_poly.pdbx_strand_id
1 'polypeptide(L)' 'LKLLNIQGNRLTGTILVALANLTKLELFSTGGNQIQGNIPPELGSLTLDGL' A
#
# COMPACT_ATOMS: atom_id res chain seq x y z
N LEU A 1 -10.75 5.18 -7.18
CA LEU A 1 -9.71 4.19 -7.52
C LEU A 1 -9.99 2.94 -6.70
N LYS A 2 -10.09 1.75 -7.30
CA LYS A 2 -10.32 0.49 -6.58
C LYS A 2 -9.06 -0.37 -6.42
N LEU A 3 -8.15 -0.28 -7.38
CA LEU A 3 -6.90 -1.02 -7.37
C LEU A 3 -5.75 -0.05 -7.60
N LEU A 4 -4.71 -0.15 -6.76
CA LEU A 4 -3.44 0.52 -6.94
C LEU A 4 -2.35 -0.56 -7.00
N ASN A 5 -1.76 -0.77 -8.18
CA ASN A 5 -0.69 -1.73 -8.38
C ASN A 5 0.60 -0.99 -8.77
N ILE A 6 1.58 -1.08 -7.89
CA ILE A 6 2.93 -0.53 -8.06
C ILE A 6 4.00 -1.61 -7.86
N GLN A 7 3.62 -2.88 -7.98
CA GLN A 7 4.48 -4.04 -7.79
C GLN A 7 5.71 -4.01 -8.72
N GLY A 8 6.84 -4.55 -8.23
CA GLY A 8 8.03 -4.79 -9.04
C GLY A 8 8.80 -3.53 -9.44
N ASN A 9 8.69 -2.46 -8.65
CA ASN A 9 9.45 -1.24 -8.85
C ASN A 9 10.61 -1.13 -7.86
N ARG A 10 11.36 -0.03 -7.93
CA ARG A 10 12.44 0.30 -6.98
C ARG A 10 12.01 1.37 -5.98
N LEU A 11 10.73 1.37 -5.58
CA LEU A 11 10.21 2.35 -4.64
C LEU A 11 10.78 2.09 -3.26
N THR A 12 11.16 3.15 -2.57
CA THR A 12 11.70 3.16 -1.21
C THR A 12 10.85 4.07 -0.32
N GLY A 13 11.05 4.02 1.00
CA GLY A 13 10.32 4.84 1.97
C GLY A 13 9.22 4.07 2.69
N THR A 14 8.20 4.78 3.19
CA THR A 14 7.13 4.21 4.03
C THR A 14 5.76 4.37 3.38
N ILE A 15 4.82 3.53 3.77
CA ILE A 15 3.41 3.67 3.37
C ILE A 15 2.80 4.86 4.10
N LEU A 16 2.40 5.89 3.37
CA LEU A 16 1.83 7.11 3.96
C LEU A 16 0.37 6.87 4.40
N VAL A 17 0.02 7.39 5.59
CA VAL A 17 -1.36 7.37 6.13
C VAL A 17 -2.36 8.04 5.19
N ALA A 18 -1.91 8.97 4.34
CA ALA A 18 -2.75 9.63 3.33
C ALA A 18 -3.42 8.65 2.35
N LEU A 19 -2.90 7.43 2.19
CA LEU A 19 -3.55 6.38 1.40
C LEU A 19 -4.89 5.95 1.98
N ALA A 20 -5.14 6.16 3.28
CA ALA A 20 -6.44 5.89 3.91
C ALA A 20 -7.56 6.82 3.36
N ASN A 21 -7.19 7.97 2.79
CA ASN A 21 -8.16 8.87 2.14
C ASN A 21 -8.69 8.31 0.81
N LEU A 22 -8.07 7.25 0.28
CA LEU A 22 -8.57 6.53 -0.88
C LEU A 22 -9.70 5.57 -0.47
N THR A 23 -10.83 6.13 -0.03
CA THR A 23 -11.97 5.38 0.57
C THR A 23 -12.63 4.34 -0.34
N LYS A 24 -12.32 4.35 -1.64
CA LYS A 24 -12.79 3.38 -2.62
C LYS A 24 -11.73 2.32 -2.98
N LEU A 25 -10.52 2.42 -2.42
CA LEU A 25 -9.43 1.49 -2.67
C LEU A 25 -9.77 0.15 -1.98
N GLU A 26 -9.69 -0.92 -2.75
CA GLU A 26 -10.00 -2.28 -2.33
C GLU A 26 -8.72 -3.13 -2.30
N LEU A 27 -7.79 -2.88 -3.24
CA LEU A 27 -6.52 -3.59 -3.33
C LEU A 27 -5.33 -2.65 -3.51
N PHE A 28 -4.29 -2.86 -2.72
CA PHE A 28 -3.01 -2.16 -2.84
C PHE A 28 -1.85 -3.16 -2.94
N SER A 29 -1.30 -3.32 -4.15
CA SER A 29 -0.21 -4.26 -4.43
C SER A 29 1.11 -3.53 -4.51
N THR A 30 2.03 -3.87 -3.60
CA THR A 30 3.34 -3.20 -3.46
C THR A 30 4.53 -4.16 -3.47
N GLY A 31 4.30 -5.47 -3.60
CA GLY A 31 5.35 -6.48 -3.56
C GLY A 31 6.51 -6.21 -4.52
N GLY A 32 7.70 -6.71 -4.18
CA GLY A 32 8.90 -6.51 -4.99
C GLY A 32 9.40 -5.07 -5.06
N ASN A 33 9.06 -4.24 -4.07
CA ASN A 33 9.66 -2.92 -3.82
C ASN A 33 10.57 -2.96 -2.58
N GLN A 34 11.19 -1.83 -2.25
CA GLN A 34 12.03 -1.62 -1.06
C GLN A 34 11.34 -0.69 -0.04
N ILE A 35 10.02 -0.83 0.07
CA ILE A 35 9.21 -0.09 1.04
C ILE A 35 9.43 -0.71 2.42
N GLN A 36 9.58 0.14 3.42
CA GLN A 36 9.98 -0.22 4.79
C GLN A 36 9.07 0.50 5.81
N GLY A 37 9.15 0.10 7.07
CA GLY A 37 8.30 0.62 8.15
C GLY A 37 7.00 -0.16 8.33
N ASN A 38 6.12 0.34 9.21
CA ASN A 38 4.87 -0.33 9.54
C ASN A 38 3.74 0.08 8.61
N ILE A 39 2.79 -0.82 8.41
CA ILE A 39 1.51 -0.48 7.79
C ILE A 39 0.74 0.43 8.74
N PRO A 40 0.31 1.63 8.29
CA PRO A 40 -0.56 2.48 9.10
C PRO A 40 -1.86 1.74 9.45
N PRO A 41 -2.29 1.69 10.73
CA PRO A 41 -3.52 1.01 11.14
C PRO A 41 -4.78 1.61 10.48
N GLU A 42 -4.72 2.85 10.01
CA GLU A 42 -5.77 3.52 9.24
C GLU A 42 -6.04 2.82 7.88
N LEU A 43 -5.11 1.99 7.42
CA LEU A 43 -5.28 1.12 6.26
C LEU A 43 -5.88 -0.24 6.62
N GLY A 44 -6.31 -0.49 7.87
CA GLY A 44 -6.75 -1.79 8.39
C GLY A 44 -7.93 -2.48 7.69
N SER A 45 -8.51 -1.86 6.65
CA SER A 45 -9.50 -2.48 5.75
C SER A 45 -8.93 -2.84 4.36
N LEU A 46 -7.69 -2.46 4.06
CA LEU A 46 -7.01 -2.80 2.81
C LEU A 46 -6.26 -4.11 2.96
N THR A 47 -6.58 -5.08 2.11
CA THR A 47 -5.77 -6.30 1.98
C THR A 47 -4.50 -5.95 1.21
N LEU A 48 -3.35 -6.13 1.85
CA LEU A 48 -2.03 -5.99 1.22
C LEU A 48 -1.57 -7.38 0.79
N ASP A 49 -1.17 -7.52 -0.47
CA ASP A 49 -0.61 -8.76 -0.99
C ASP A 49 0.93 -8.67 -1.01
N GLY A 50 1.59 -9.67 -0.43
CA GLY A 50 3.04 -9.88 -0.53
C GLY A 50 3.94 -9.16 0.49
N LEU A 51 3.55 -9.06 1.78
CA LEU A 51 4.51 -8.99 2.88
C LEU A 51 5.08 -10.38 3.20
#